data_AF-A0A2D7IM09-F1
#
_entry.id   AF-A0A2D7IM09-F1
#
_cell.length_a   1.000
_cell.length_b   1.000
_cell.length_c   1.000
_cell.angle_alpha   90.00
_cell.angle_beta   90.00
_cell.angle_gamma   90.00
#
_symmetry.space_group_name_H-M   'P 1'
#
loop_
_entity.id
_entity.type
_entity.pdbx_description
1 polymer ?
#
loop_
_entity_poly.entity_id
_entity_poly.type
_entity_poly.pdbx_seq_one_letter_code
_entity_poly.pdbx_strand_id
1 'polypeptide(L)'
;MTRGEMNWKIVRSIIPIIAMIFFVYYTKNLKTDYTKLNPILKTSAHDILWRFQMNEGGELLYNVIQIDGNVTKVDSSDFILHYKIICTPERISDFLFTEGKKNDN
;
A
#
# COMPACT_ATOMS: atom_id res chain seq x y z
N MET A 1 38.59 25.55 31.57
CA MET A 1 37.75 24.79 30.65
C MET A 1 38.55 23.58 30.18
N THR A 2 38.20 22.39 30.65
CA THR A 2 38.97 21.17 30.36
C THR A 2 38.56 20.56 29.02
N ARG A 3 39.44 19.79 28.37
CA ARG A 3 39.16 19.18 27.04
C ARG A 3 37.86 18.35 27.00
N GLY A 4 37.44 17.78 28.14
CA GLY A 4 36.18 17.05 28.27
C GLY A 4 34.93 17.93 28.16
N GLU A 5 34.95 19.15 28.70
CA GLU A 5 33.82 20.08 28.62
C GLU A 5 33.56 20.59 27.20
N MET A 6 34.61 20.78 26.40
CA MET A 6 34.46 21.16 24.98
C MET A 6 33.88 20.02 24.14
N ASN A 7 34.36 18.78 24.35
CA ASN A 7 33.81 17.63 23.64
C ASN A 7 32.34 17.39 23.97
N TRP A 8 31.91 17.62 25.21
CA TRP A 8 30.52 17.44 25.61
C TRP A 8 29.56 18.43 24.92
N LYS A 9 29.97 19.70 24.75
CA LYS A 9 29.18 20.70 24.00
C LYS A 9 29.00 20.30 22.53
N ILE A 10 30.07 19.78 21.92
CA ILE A 10 30.07 19.34 20.52
C ILE A 10 29.19 18.10 20.33
N VAL A 11 29.33 17.10 21.21
CA VAL A 11 28.50 15.88 21.18
C VAL A 11 27.03 16.21 21.34
N ARG A 12 26.66 17.06 22.31
CA ARG A 12 25.27 17.48 22.52
C ARG A 12 24.67 18.19 21.31
N SER A 13 25.49 18.89 20.52
CA SER A 13 25.05 19.57 19.30
C SER A 13 24.89 18.64 18.09
N ILE A 14 25.65 17.53 18.03
CA ILE A 14 25.64 16.61 16.88
C ILE A 14 24.53 15.56 17.00
N ILE A 15 24.19 15.14 18.22
CA ILE A 15 23.09 14.18 18.49
C ILE A 15 21.78 14.53 17.77
N PRO A 16 21.24 15.77 17.82
CA PRO A 16 19.98 16.09 17.13
C PRO A 16 20.10 15.99 15.61
N ILE A 17 21.27 16.28 15.04
CA ILE A 17 21.50 16.19 13.58
C ILE A 17 21.47 14.71 13.14
N ILE A 18 22.17 13.85 13.88
CA ILE A 18 22.16 12.40 13.63
C ILE A 18 20.73 11.85 13.79
N ALA A 19 20.04 12.22 14.87
CA ALA A 19 18.66 11.79 15.12
C ALA A 19 17.72 12.21 13.98
N MET A 20 17.87 13.43 13.43
CA MET A 20 17.06 13.91 12.30
C MET A 20 17.31 13.10 11.03
N ILE A 21 18.57 12.73 10.74
CA ILE A 21 18.92 11.88 9.59
C ILE A 21 18.27 10.50 9.74
N PHE A 22 18.38 9.89 10.92
CA PHE A 22 17.74 8.60 11.20
C PHE A 22 16.21 8.68 11.09
N PHE A 23 15.60 9.76 11.57
CA PHE A 23 14.16 9.98 11.47
C PHE A 23 13.70 10.08 10.00
N VAL A 24 14.41 10.84 9.16
CA VAL A 24 14.10 10.93 7.72
C VAL A 24 14.29 9.59 7.02
N TYR A 25 15.34 8.84 7.36
CA TYR A 25 15.57 7.52 6.77
C TYR A 25 14.49 6.50 7.17
N TYR A 26 14.10 6.51 8.45
CA TYR A 26 13.06 5.62 8.97
C TYR A 26 11.70 5.94 8.34
N THR A 27 11.32 7.22 8.29
CA THR A 27 10.04 7.66 7.70
C THR A 27 9.92 7.36 6.21
N LYS A 28 11.02 7.42 5.44
CA LYS A 28 11.02 6.99 4.03
C LYS A 28 10.71 5.50 3.84
N ASN A 29 11.02 4.66 4.84
CA ASN A 29 10.78 3.23 4.81
C ASN A 29 9.42 2.82 5.41
N LEU A 30 8.61 3.77 5.90
CA LEU A 30 7.28 3.50 6.45
C LEU A 30 6.20 3.29 5.39
N LYS A 31 6.56 3.12 4.10
CA LYS A 31 5.58 2.72 3.10
C LYS A 31 5.00 1.36 3.50
N THR A 32 3.76 1.36 3.95
CA THR A 32 3.05 0.15 4.36
C THR A 32 2.96 -0.77 3.14
N ASP A 33 3.59 -1.93 3.26
CA ASP A 33 3.54 -2.96 2.24
C ASP A 33 2.21 -3.71 2.34
N TYR A 34 1.21 -3.21 1.60
CA TYR A 34 -0.14 -3.78 1.60
C TYR A 34 -0.19 -5.20 1.02
N THR A 35 0.87 -5.68 0.36
CA THR A 35 0.93 -7.06 -0.18
C THR A 35 1.08 -8.12 0.91
N LYS A 36 1.56 -7.73 2.10
CA LYS A 36 1.76 -8.62 3.25
C LYS A 36 0.56 -8.67 4.21
N LEU A 37 -0.46 -7.85 3.96
CA LEU A 37 -1.65 -7.80 4.80
C LEU A 37 -2.66 -8.84 4.36
N ASN A 38 -3.19 -9.58 5.32
CA ASN A 38 -4.31 -10.50 5.05
C ASN A 38 -5.57 -9.68 4.75
N PRO A 39 -6.32 -10.04 3.70
CA PRO A 39 -7.55 -9.33 3.37
C PRO A 39 -8.60 -9.55 4.47
N ILE A 40 -9.26 -8.48 4.91
CA ILE A 40 -10.31 -8.55 5.93
C ILE A 40 -11.58 -9.24 5.41
N LEU A 41 -11.79 -9.15 4.10
CA LEU A 41 -12.95 -9.72 3.42
C LEU A 41 -12.52 -10.31 2.08
N LYS A 42 -12.99 -11.53 1.80
CA LYS A 42 -12.93 -12.16 0.49
C LYS A 42 -14.35 -12.32 -0.02
N THR A 43 -14.68 -11.73 -1.15
CA THR A 43 -16.07 -11.69 -1.64
C THR A 43 -16.12 -11.39 -3.13
N SER A 44 -17.31 -11.44 -3.73
CA SER A 44 -17.50 -11.16 -5.15
C SER A 44 -17.63 -9.66 -5.43
N ALA A 45 -17.35 -9.25 -6.67
CA ALA A 45 -17.57 -7.88 -7.13
C ALA A 45 -19.03 -7.42 -6.95
N HIS A 46 -19.99 -8.33 -7.09
CA HIS A 46 -21.40 -8.05 -6.90
C HIS A 46 -21.74 -7.74 -5.45
N ASP A 47 -21.25 -8.56 -4.52
CA ASP A 47 -21.50 -8.40 -3.09
C ASP A 47 -20.90 -7.10 -2.54
N ILE A 48 -19.72 -6.72 -3.01
CA ILE A 48 -19.10 -5.44 -2.63
C ILE A 48 -19.96 -4.27 -3.09
N LEU A 49 -20.40 -4.31 -4.34
CA LEU A 49 -21.27 -3.26 -4.87
C LEU A 49 -22.54 -3.13 -4.03
N TRP A 50 -23.16 -4.26 -3.69
CA TRP A 50 -24.36 -4.30 -2.87
C TRP A 50 -24.12 -3.72 -1.46
N ARG A 51 -23.01 -4.08 -0.80
CA ARG A 51 -22.65 -3.54 0.53
C ARG A 51 -22.46 -2.04 0.52
N PHE A 52 -21.81 -1.49 -0.52
CA PHE A 52 -21.69 -0.04 -0.67
C PHE A 52 -23.05 0.64 -0.94
N GLN A 53 -23.98 -0.03 -1.64
CA GLN A 53 -25.34 0.48 -1.85
C GLN A 53 -26.20 0.47 -0.59
N MET A 54 -26.04 -0.55 0.25
CA MET A 54 -26.79 -0.70 1.51
C MET A 54 -26.16 0.06 2.69
N ASN A 55 -25.16 0.91 2.43
CA ASN A 55 -24.41 1.65 3.46
C ASN A 55 -23.65 0.76 4.48
N GLU A 56 -23.33 -0.48 4.08
CA GLU A 56 -22.50 -1.43 4.84
C GLU A 56 -21.03 -1.42 4.38
N GLY A 57 -20.67 -0.56 3.43
CA GLY A 57 -19.32 -0.45 2.89
C GLY A 57 -18.31 0.26 3.80
N GLY A 58 -18.76 0.90 4.87
CA GLY A 58 -17.91 1.72 5.74
C GLY A 58 -16.74 0.96 6.37
N GLU A 59 -16.97 -0.29 6.77
CA GLU A 59 -15.94 -1.15 7.38
C GLU A 59 -14.87 -1.62 6.38
N LEU A 60 -15.15 -1.52 5.08
CA LEU A 60 -14.22 -1.90 4.01
C LEU A 60 -13.29 -0.75 3.62
N LEU A 61 -13.61 0.49 4.02
CA LEU A 61 -12.78 1.66 3.75
C LEU A 61 -11.43 1.53 4.47
N TYR A 62 -10.36 1.91 3.78
CA TYR A 62 -8.97 1.86 4.28
C TYR A 62 -8.44 0.46 4.61
N ASN A 63 -9.18 -0.60 4.29
CA ASN A 63 -8.76 -1.98 4.52
C ASN A 63 -8.45 -2.71 3.21
N VAL A 64 -7.58 -3.72 3.28
CA VAL A 64 -7.27 -4.60 2.15
C VAL A 64 -8.38 -5.63 2.03
N ILE A 65 -8.96 -5.77 0.83
CA ILE A 65 -10.02 -6.74 0.52
C ILE A 65 -9.64 -7.53 -0.73
N GLN A 66 -10.11 -8.77 -0.81
CA GLN A 66 -9.97 -9.61 -2.00
C GLN A 66 -11.32 -9.67 -2.72
N ILE A 67 -11.30 -9.35 -4.01
CA ILE A 67 -12.49 -9.27 -4.85
C ILE A 67 -12.37 -10.30 -5.96
N ASP A 68 -13.31 -11.23 -6.01
CA ASP A 68 -13.44 -12.16 -7.12
C ASP A 68 -14.42 -11.58 -8.15
N GLY A 69 -13.98 -11.42 -9.39
CA GLY A 69 -14.80 -10.85 -10.45
C GLY A 69 -14.15 -10.96 -11.82
N ASN A 70 -14.96 -10.75 -12.86
CA ASN A 70 -14.47 -10.73 -14.23
C ASN A 70 -13.89 -9.36 -14.58
N VAL A 71 -12.71 -9.34 -15.20
CA VAL A 71 -12.12 -8.12 -15.76
C VAL A 71 -12.85 -7.81 -17.06
N THR A 72 -13.51 -6.66 -17.08
CA THR A 72 -14.38 -6.26 -18.19
C THR A 72 -13.72 -5.26 -19.15
N LYS A 73 -12.77 -4.47 -18.63
CA LYS A 73 -11.96 -3.56 -19.42
C LYS A 73 -10.59 -3.42 -18.76
N VAL A 74 -9.54 -3.32 -19.57
CA VAL A 74 -8.20 -2.94 -19.14
C VAL A 74 -7.81 -1.69 -19.93
N ASP A 75 -7.28 -0.69 -19.24
CA ASP A 75 -6.76 0.55 -19.81
C ASP A 75 -5.28 0.72 -19.42
N SER A 76 -4.64 1.83 -19.81
CA SER A 76 -3.20 2.04 -19.57
C SER A 76 -2.84 2.34 -18.11
N SER A 77 -3.79 2.85 -17.31
CA SER A 77 -3.63 3.19 -15.88
C SER A 77 -4.53 2.38 -14.95
N ASP A 78 -5.65 1.86 -15.47
CA ASP A 78 -6.71 1.26 -14.66
C ASP A 78 -7.25 -0.02 -15.28
N PHE A 79 -7.93 -0.84 -14.49
CA PHE A 79 -8.78 -1.91 -14.98
C PHE A 79 -10.15 -1.87 -14.31
N ILE A 80 -11.16 -2.37 -15.01
CA ILE A 80 -12.56 -2.35 -14.56
C ILE A 80 -13.01 -3.78 -14.28
N LEU A 81 -13.35 -4.04 -13.03
CA LEU A 81 -13.97 -5.27 -12.58
C LEU A 81 -15.50 -5.15 -12.67
N HIS A 82 -16.14 -6.16 -13.25
CA HIS A 82 -17.60 -6.31 -13.28
C HIS A 82 -18.36 -5.04 -13.74
N TYR A 83 -17.81 -4.34 -14.74
CA TYR A 83 -18.34 -3.10 -15.34
C TYR A 83 -18.53 -1.89 -14.39
N LYS A 84 -18.22 -2.02 -13.10
CA LYS A 84 -18.61 -1.03 -12.08
C LYS A 84 -17.49 -0.67 -11.10
N ILE A 85 -16.54 -1.57 -10.86
CA ILE A 85 -15.44 -1.34 -9.92
C ILE A 85 -14.21 -0.93 -10.73
N ILE A 86 -13.69 0.27 -10.49
CA ILE A 86 -12.47 0.77 -11.13
C ILE A 86 -11.30 0.54 -10.17
N CYS A 87 -10.25 -0.11 -10.65
CA CYS A 87 -9.05 -0.39 -9.91
C CYS A 87 -7.85 0.33 -10.55
N THR A 88 -7.21 1.20 -9.77
CA THR A 88 -6.06 2.02 -10.18
C THR A 88 -4.79 1.56 -9.45
N PRO A 89 -4.08 0.55 -9.96
CA PRO A 89 -2.80 0.15 -9.37
C PRO A 89 -1.71 1.20 -9.66
N GLU A 90 -0.69 1.28 -8.79
CA GLU A 90 0.49 2.13 -9.04
C GLU A 90 1.25 1.70 -10.31
N ARG A 91 1.20 0.39 -10.63
CA ARG A 91 1.76 -0.20 -11.85
C ARG A 91 0.87 -1.32 -12.36
N ILE A 92 0.28 -1.16 -13.56
CA ILE A 92 -0.51 -2.23 -14.21
C ILE A 92 0.31 -3.45 -14.57
N SER A 93 1.60 -3.26 -14.87
CA SER A 93 2.51 -4.36 -15.19
C SER A 93 2.40 -5.51 -14.19
N ASP A 94 2.29 -5.18 -12.91
CA ASP A 94 2.26 -6.14 -11.81
C ASP A 94 1.00 -7.02 -11.85
N PHE A 95 -0.07 -6.55 -12.48
CA PHE A 95 -1.29 -7.32 -12.74
C PHE A 95 -1.20 -8.18 -14.01
N LEU A 96 -0.71 -7.60 -15.12
CA LEU A 96 -0.68 -8.28 -16.42
C LEU A 96 0.31 -9.46 -16.49
N PHE A 97 1.37 -9.46 -15.68
CA PHE A 97 2.34 -10.56 -15.65
C PHE A 97 1.84 -11.84 -14.95
N THR A 98 0.70 -11.79 -14.27
CA THR A 98 0.15 -12.97 -13.57
C THR A 98 -0.62 -13.92 -14.48
N GLU A 99 -1.21 -13.43 -15.59
CA GLU A 99 -1.91 -14.30 -16.56
C GLU A 99 -0.95 -15.02 -17.53
N GLY A 100 0.26 -14.50 -17.74
CA GLY A 100 1.24 -15.11 -18.66
C GLY A 100 1.98 -16.33 -18.11
N LYS A 101 1.86 -16.65 -16.81
CA LYS A 101 2.61 -17.76 -16.16
C LYS A 101 1.80 -19.04 -15.91
N LYS A 102 0.56 -19.14 -16.40
CA LYS A 102 -0.30 -20.31 -16.17
C LYS A 102 -0.36 -21.31 -17.34
N ASN A 103 0.52 -21.20 -18.34
CA ASN A 103 0.51 -22.05 -19.54
C ASN A 103 1.88 -22.66 -19.91
N ASP A 104 2.79 -22.84 -18.95
CA ASP A 104 3.97 -23.71 -19.13
C ASP A 104 4.01 -24.76 -18.02
N ASN A 105 3.25 -25.85 -18.20
CA ASN A 105 3.47 -27.20 -17.64
C ASN A 105 2.48 -28.19 -18.25
#